data_AF-A0A953TYS7-F1
#
_entry.id   AF-A0A953TYS7-F1
#
_cell.length_a   1.000
_cell.length_b   1.000
_cell.length_c   1.000
_cell.angle_alpha   90.00
_cell.angle_beta   90.00
_cell.angle_gamma   90.00
#
_symmetry.space_group_name_H-M   'P 1'
#
loop_
_entity.id
_entity.type
_entity.pdbx_description
1 polymer ?
#
loop_
_entity_poly.entity_id
_entity_poly.type
_entity_poly.pdbx_seq_one_letter_code
_entity_poly.pdbx_strand_id
1 'polypeptide(L)' 'VQRITDFGAFIEIMPGTDGLLHVSEIANHRVKDVRDELKEGEQLLVKVINIDPTGKIRLSRKALLQEEAAKS' A
#
# COMPACT_ATOMS: atom_id res chain seq x y z
N VAL A 1 4.70 -7.09 -3.82
CA VAL A 1 4.51 -7.16 -2.35
C VAL A 1 5.64 -8.00 -1.80
N GLN A 2 6.42 -7.48 -0.86
CA GLN A 2 7.56 -8.21 -0.29
C GLN A 2 7.13 -9.03 0.93
N ARG A 3 6.30 -8.45 1.81
CA ARG A 3 5.83 -9.11 3.04
C ARG A 3 4.45 -8.62 3.45
N ILE A 4 3.60 -9.52 3.94
CA ILE A 4 2.28 -9.18 4.47
C ILE A 4 2.26 -9.32 6.00
N THR A 5 1.59 -8.39 6.68
CA THR A 5 1.32 -8.43 8.13
C THR A 5 -0.17 -8.21 8.40
N ASP A 6 -0.61 -8.44 9.65
CA ASP A 6 -2.02 -8.26 10.02
C ASP A 6 -2.50 -6.80 9.92
N PHE A 7 -1.59 -5.84 10.02
CA PHE A 7 -1.89 -4.41 9.98
C PHE A 7 -1.54 -3.74 8.63
N GLY A 8 -1.01 -4.49 7.66
CA GLY A 8 -0.63 -3.93 6.36
C GLY A 8 0.29 -4.82 5.54
N ALA A 9 0.98 -4.22 4.57
CA ALA A 9 1.96 -4.90 3.74
C ALA A 9 3.17 -4.03 3.46
N PHE A 10 4.34 -4.66 3.44
CA PHE A 10 5.58 -4.06 2.97
C PHE A 10 5.73 -4.31 1.48
N ILE A 11 5.91 -3.23 0.74
CA ILE A 11 6.09 -3.23 -0.71
C ILE A 11 7.47 -2.62 -0.97
N GLU A 12 8.37 -3.44 -1.50
CA GLU A 12 9.64 -2.96 -2.02
C GLU A 12 9.38 -2.21 -3.33
N ILE A 13 9.75 -0.93 -3.37
CA ILE A 13 9.58 -0.07 -4.55
C ILE A 13 10.87 -0.06 -5.36
N MET A 14 12.00 0.00 -4.65
CA MET A 14 13.36 -0.02 -5.19
C MET A 14 14.27 -0.78 -4.23
N PRO A 15 15.42 -1.31 -4.69
CA PRO A 15 16.37 -1.99 -3.82
C PRO A 15 16.78 -1.10 -2.63
N GLY A 16 16.51 -1.56 -1.41
CA GLY A 16 16.78 -0.82 -0.17
C GLY A 16 15.75 0.25 0.21
N THR A 17 14.63 0.33 -0.51
CA THR A 17 13.52 1.25 -0.22
C THR A 17 12.21 0.48 -0.05
N ASP A 18 11.79 0.36 1.19
CA ASP A 18 10.54 -0.29 1.57
C ASP A 18 9.43 0.73 1.82
N GLY A 19 8.30 0.51 1.16
CA GLY A 19 7.05 1.21 1.44
C GLY A 19 6.13 0.39 2.33
N LEU A 20 5.48 1.06 3.28
CA LEU A 20 4.44 0.48 4.12
C LEU A 20 3.07 0.90 3.59
N LEU A 21 2.27 -0.10 3.20
CA LEU A 21 0.85 0.05 2.90
C LEU A 21 0.05 -0.38 4.14
N HIS A 22 -0.59 0.57 4.81
CA HIS A 22 -1.41 0.28 5.99
C HIS A 22 -2.73 -0.38 5.60
N VAL A 23 -3.26 -1.30 6.41
CA VAL A 23 -4.53 -2.01 6.13
C VAL A 23 -5.70 -1.07 5.86
N SER A 24 -5.74 0.06 6.57
CA SER A 24 -6.75 1.12 6.38
C SER A 24 -6.64 1.85 5.04
N GLU A 25 -5.46 1.77 4.39
CA GLU A 25 -5.12 2.41 3.13
C GLU A 25 -5.18 1.46 1.92
N ILE A 26 -5.50 0.18 2.15
CA ILE A 26 -5.65 -0.83 1.09
C ILE A 26 -6.95 -0.64 0.31
N ALA A 27 -8.08 -0.53 1.01
CA ALA A 27 -9.40 -0.47 0.38
C ALA A 27 -10.37 0.45 1.12
N ASN A 28 -11.40 0.93 0.43
CA ASN A 28 -12.45 1.78 1.01
C ASN A 28 -13.36 1.05 2.01
N HIS A 29 -13.37 -0.29 2.00
CA HIS A 29 -14.09 -1.10 2.96
C HIS A 29 -13.18 -1.60 4.10
N ARG A 30 -13.80 -2.17 5.13
CA ARG A 30 -13.09 -2.82 6.24
C ARG A 30 -12.44 -4.11 5.74
N VAL A 31 -11.12 -4.10 5.62
CA VAL A 31 -10.31 -5.29 5.36
C VAL A 31 -10.19 -6.07 6.67
N LYS A 32 -10.64 -7.33 6.68
CA LYS A 32 -10.47 -8.24 7.83
C LYS A 32 -9.09 -8.89 7.80
N ASP A 33 -8.70 -9.36 6.62
CA ASP A 33 -7.41 -10.00 6.38
C ASP A 33 -6.73 -9.35 5.19
N VAL A 34 -5.50 -8.88 5.40
CA VAL A 34 -4.70 -8.24 4.35
C VAL A 34 -4.39 -9.23 3.21
N ARG A 35 -4.31 -10.53 3.53
CA ARG A 35 -4.01 -11.60 2.58
C ARG A 35 -5.10 -11.86 1.54
N ASP A 36 -6.34 -11.43 1.82
CA ASP A 36 -7.43 -11.52 0.84
C ASP A 36 -7.29 -10.44 -0.25
N GLU A 37 -6.74 -9.29 0.12
CA GLU A 37 -6.60 -8.13 -0.76
C GLU A 37 -5.24 -8.04 -1.46
N LEU A 38 -4.20 -8.58 -0.81
CA LEU A 38 -2.82 -8.52 -1.28
C LEU A 38 -2.22 -9.91 -1.23
N LYS A 39 -1.46 -10.27 -2.26
CA LYS A 39 -0.67 -11.51 -2.27
C LYS A 39 0.82 -11.23 -2.23
N GLU A 40 1.56 -12.08 -1.51
CA GLU A 40 3.02 -12.01 -1.51
C GLU A 40 3.56 -12.26 -2.93
N GLY A 41 4.52 -11.46 -3.37
CA GLY A 41 5.04 -11.48 -4.75
C GLY A 41 4.17 -10.78 -5.80
N GLU A 42 2.96 -10.36 -5.47
CA GLU A 42 2.08 -9.68 -6.44
C GLU A 42 2.55 -8.24 -6.72
N GLN A 43 2.39 -7.80 -7.97
CA GLN A 43 2.62 -6.41 -8.37
C GLN A 43 1.28 -5.67 -8.35
N LEU A 44 1.20 -4.59 -7.57
CA LEU A 44 0.04 -3.70 -7.55
C LEU A 44 0.47 -2.24 -7.62
N LEU A 45 -0.47 -1.41 -8.09
CA LEU A 45 -0.30 0.03 -8.10
C LEU A 45 -0.71 0.63 -6.76
N VAL A 46 0.14 1.50 -6.25
CA VAL A 46 -0.03 2.22 -4.99
C VAL A 46 0.44 3.65 -5.17
N LYS A 47 -0.14 4.56 -4.41
CA LYS A 47 0.26 5.96 -4.40
C LYS A 47 1.12 6.25 -3.17
N VAL A 48 2.23 6.95 -3.38
CA VAL A 48 3.03 7.49 -2.28
C VAL A 48 2.30 8.70 -1.71
N ILE A 49 1.94 8.62 -0.43
CA ILE A 49 1.24 9.70 0.29
C ILE A 49 2.18 10.47 1.21
N ASN A 50 3.27 9.85 1.66
CA ASN A 50 4.23 10.49 2.53
C ASN A 50 5.58 9.76 2.46
N ILE A 51 6.67 10.50 2.70
CA ILE A 51 8.02 9.95 2.82
C ILE A 51 8.61 10.52 4.10
N ASP A 52 8.86 9.64 5.06
CA ASP A 52 9.51 10.01 6.30
C ASP A 52 11.02 10.28 6.05
N PRO A 53 11.63 11.21 6.78
CA PRO A 53 13.07 11.51 6.68
C PRO A 53 13.98 10.34 7.09
N THR A 54 13.39 9.29 7.69
CA THR A 54 14.06 8.02 8.01
C THR A 54 14.13 7.05 6.83
N GLY A 55 13.55 7.41 5.68
CA GLY A 55 13.49 6.57 4.49
C GLY A 55 12.26 5.66 4.40
N LYS A 56 11.34 5.71 5.38
CA LYS A 56 10.07 4.96 5.32
C LYS A 56 9.11 5.66 4.38
N ILE A 57 8.58 4.91 3.41
CA ILE A 57 7.58 5.44 2.47
C ILE A 57 6.20 4.98 2.92
N ARG A 58 5.25 5.90 3.05
CA ARG A 58 3.84 5.58 3.30
C ARG A 58 3.10 5.47 1.98
N LEU A 59 2.47 4.33 1.78
CA LEU A 59 1.74 3.99 0.58
C LEU A 59 0.23 3.94 0.86
N SER A 60 -0.55 4.34 -0.13
CA SER A 60 -2.00 4.25 -0.12
C SER A 60 -2.52 3.79 -1.46
N ARG A 61 -3.34 2.73 -1.45
CA ARG A 61 -4.07 2.25 -2.62
C ARG A 61 -5.38 3.00 -2.79
N LYS A 62 -6.02 3.40 -1.68
CA LYS A 62 -7.25 4.21 -1.69
C LYS A 62 -7.06 5.56 -2.36
N ALA A 63 -5.94 6.23 -2.07
CA ALA A 63 -5.64 7.52 -2.69
C ALA A 63 -5.55 7.42 -4.22
N LEU A 64 -5.07 6.28 -4.75
CA LEU A 64 -5.06 6.02 -6.19
C LEU A 64 -6.50 5.90 -6.74
N LEU A 65 -7.34 5.08 -6.10
CA LEU A 65 -8.74 4.87 -6.50
C LEU A 65 -9.57 6.17 -6.46
N GLN A 66 -9.35 7.01 -5.45
CA GLN A 66 -10.03 8.30 -5.33
C GLN A 66 -9.58 9.28 -6.42
N GLU A 67 -8.30 9.26 -6.78
CA GLU A 67 -7.77 10.15 -7.82
C GLU A 67 -8.23 9.75 -9.22
N GLU A 68 -8.38 8.45 -9.51
CA GLU A 68 -9.00 8.00 -10.76
C GLU A 68 -10.48 8.39 -10.84
N ALA A 69 -11.22 8.23 -9.73
CA ALA A 69 -12.62 8.63 -9.66
C ALA A 69 -12.82 10.15 -9.79
N ALA A 70 -11.90 10.97 -9.27
CA ALA A 70 -11.97 12.43 -9.36
C ALA A 70 -11.59 12.98 -10.74
N LYS A 71 -10.93 12.18 -11.58
CA LYS A 71 -10.56 12.55 -12.96
C LYS A 71 -11.60 12.11 -14.01
N SER A 72 -12.68 11.46 -13.59
CA SER A 72 -13.75 10.93 -14.45
C SER A 72 -15.00 11.80 -14.44
#